data_AF-A0A7Y3CP35-F1
#
_entry.id   AF-A0A7Y3CP35-F1
#
_cell.length_a   1.000
_cell.length_b   1.000
_cell.length_c   1.000
_cell.angle_alpha   90.00
_cell.angle_beta   90.00
_cell.angle_gamma   90.00
#
_symmetry.space_group_name_H-M   'P 1'
#
loop_
_entity.id
_entity.type
_entity.pdbx_description
1 polymer ?
#
loop_
_entity_poly.entity_id
_entity_poly.type
_entity_poly.pdbx_seq_one_letter_code
_entity_poly.pdbx_strand_id
1 'polypeptide(L)' 'MSSAKKFNLEKSLADLEELVDELESGDLPLEKAMKKFEEGIKLTRGCQTALKEAEQKVEILLQSAGSEDLDDFLVDDD' A
#
# COMPACT_ATOMS: atom_id res chain seq x y z
N MET A 1 -8.04 15.94 20.10
CA MET A 1 -7.06 16.48 19.14
C MET A 1 -6.21 15.33 18.64
N SER A 2 -6.36 14.94 17.38
CA SER A 2 -5.32 14.34 16.51
C SER A 2 -6.02 13.54 15.40
N SER A 3 -6.45 14.23 14.35
CA SER A 3 -6.67 13.58 13.06
C SER A 3 -5.30 13.56 12.38
N ALA A 4 -4.44 12.62 12.80
CA ALA A 4 -3.30 12.26 11.99
C ALA A 4 -3.88 11.79 10.65
N LYS A 5 -3.51 12.47 9.56
CA LYS A 5 -4.04 12.24 8.22
C LYS A 5 -3.82 10.76 7.88
N LYS A 6 -4.87 9.95 8.06
CA LYS A 6 -4.82 8.51 7.82
C LYS A 6 -4.43 8.32 6.37
N PHE A 7 -3.40 7.51 6.13
CA PHE A 7 -3.02 7.14 4.76
C PHE A 7 -4.26 6.59 4.06
N ASN A 8 -4.60 7.12 2.88
CA ASN A 8 -5.76 6.71 2.12
C ASN A 8 -5.30 5.70 1.07
N LEU A 9 -5.49 4.42 1.38
CA LEU A 9 -4.97 3.33 0.56
C LEU A 9 -5.63 3.32 -0.82
N GLU A 10 -6.95 3.49 -0.87
CA GLU A 10 -7.73 3.46 -2.10
C GLU A 10 -7.27 4.54 -3.07
N LYS A 11 -7.05 5.75 -2.57
CA LYS A 11 -6.50 6.85 -3.37
C LYS A 11 -5.07 6.55 -3.82
N SER A 12 -4.20 6.09 -2.93
CA SER A 12 -2.81 5.81 -3.31
C SER A 12 -2.66 4.67 -4.30
N LEU A 13 -3.59 3.71 -4.31
CA LEU A 13 -3.66 2.68 -5.35
C LEU A 13 -4.11 3.28 -6.69
N ALA A 14 -5.14 4.12 -6.71
CA ALA A 14 -5.57 4.81 -7.93
C ALA A 14 -4.47 5.73 -8.52
N ASP A 15 -3.78 6.48 -7.65
CA ASP A 15 -2.65 7.33 -8.05
C ASP A 15 -1.48 6.48 -8.61
N LEU A 16 -1.30 5.24 -8.13
CA LEU A 16 -0.29 4.31 -8.63
C LEU A 16 -0.67 3.71 -9.98
N GLU A 17 -1.94 3.34 -10.18
CA GLU A 17 -2.47 2.86 -11.46
C GLU A 17 -2.30 3.91 -12.56
N GLU A 18 -2.71 5.16 -12.30
CA GLU A 18 -2.53 6.27 -13.26
C GLU A 18 -1.05 6.48 -13.61
N LEU A 19 -0.17 6.36 -12.62
CA LEU A 19 1.26 6.50 -12.82
C LEU A 19 1.85 5.39 -13.70
N VAL A 20 1.39 4.14 -13.50
CA VAL A 20 1.80 3.00 -14.33
C VAL A 20 1.31 3.20 -15.76
N ASP A 21 0.05 3.56 -15.96
CA ASP A 21 -0.53 3.83 -17.28
C ASP A 21 0.27 4.91 -18.03
N GLU A 22 0.65 5.99 -17.34
CA GLU A 22 1.50 7.02 -17.91
C GLU A 22 2.89 6.48 -18.30
N LEU A 23 3.54 5.70 -17.45
CA LEU A 23 4.87 5.13 -17.75
C LEU A 23 4.81 4.15 -18.93
N GLU A 24 3.74 3.35 -19.02
CA GLU A 24 3.53 2.38 -20.09
C GLU A 24 3.20 3.03 -21.44
N SER A 25 2.65 4.27 -21.44
CA SER A 25 2.40 5.01 -22.68
C SER A 25 3.67 5.27 -23.51
N GLY A 26 4.85 5.32 -22.86
CA GLY A 26 6.14 5.53 -23.53
C GLY A 26 6.38 6.97 -24.04
N ASP A 27 5.43 7.88 -23.88
CA ASP A 27 5.50 9.25 -24.40
C ASP A 27 6.22 10.23 -23.45
N LEU A 28 6.66 9.76 -22.27
CA LEU A 28 7.33 10.61 -21.29
C LEU A 28 8.83 10.78 -21.59
N PRO A 29 9.35 12.02 -21.58
CA PRO A 29 10.79 12.26 -21.51
C PRO A 29 11.40 11.55 -20.30
N LEU A 30 12.62 11.03 -20.47
CA LEU A 30 13.33 10.25 -19.45
C LEU A 30 13.32 10.89 -18.06
N GLU A 31 13.58 12.20 -17.96
CA GLU A 31 13.59 12.90 -16.67
C GLU A 31 12.22 12.86 -15.97
N LYS A 32 11.12 12.95 -16.72
CA LYS A 32 9.77 12.82 -16.16
C LYS A 32 9.46 11.38 -15.78
N ALA A 33 9.83 10.42 -16.62
CA ALA A 33 9.67 9.00 -16.32
C ALA A 33 10.40 8.61 -15.01
N MET A 34 11.61 9.13 -14.80
CA MET A 34 12.35 8.93 -13.55
C MET A 34 11.63 9.51 -12.33
N LYS A 35 11.07 10.73 -12.43
CA LYS A 35 10.29 11.34 -11.33
C LYS A 35 9.04 10.53 -11.00
N LYS A 36 8.29 10.11 -12.03
CA LYS A 36 7.12 9.24 -11.87
C LYS A 36 7.52 7.91 -11.23
N PHE A 37 8.60 7.28 -11.67
CA PHE A 37 9.09 6.06 -11.03
C PHE A 37 9.39 6.26 -9.53
N GLU A 38 10.08 7.35 -9.15
CA GLU A 38 10.33 7.67 -7.74
C GLU A 38 9.03 7.89 -6.93
N GLU A 39 8.04 8.54 -7.53
CA GLU A 39 6.70 8.73 -6.93
C GLU A 39 5.99 7.38 -6.73
N GLY A 40 6.02 6.50 -7.73
CA GLY A 40 5.46 5.15 -7.64
C GLY A 40 6.08 4.32 -6.51
N ILE A 41 7.40 4.42 -6.31
CA ILE A 41 8.08 3.77 -5.18
C ILE A 41 7.61 4.32 -3.84
N LYS A 42 7.43 5.65 -3.73
CA LYS A 42 6.94 6.28 -2.49
C LYS A 42 5.50 5.85 -2.19
N LEU A 43 4.63 5.84 -3.20
CA LEU A 43 3.24 5.38 -3.09
C LEU A 43 3.18 3.92 -2.62
N THR A 44 3.92 3.04 -3.30
CA THR A 44 3.98 1.60 -2.97
C THR A 44 4.42 1.36 -1.53
N ARG A 45 5.47 2.06 -1.07
CA ARG A 45 5.92 1.98 0.34
C ARG A 45 4.87 2.48 1.33
N GLY A 46 4.15 3.53 0.96
CA GLY A 46 3.03 4.03 1.75
C GLY A 46 1.92 2.98 1.89
N CYS A 47 1.53 2.34 0.78
CA CYS A 47 0.53 1.28 0.77
C CYS A 47 0.94 0.10 1.65
N GLN A 48 2.17 -0.39 1.50
CA GLN A 48 2.71 -1.47 2.34
C GLN A 48 2.70 -1.11 3.83
N THR A 49 3.04 0.13 4.18
CA THR A 49 3.02 0.60 5.56
C THR A 49 1.59 0.61 6.11
N ALA A 50 0.63 1.13 5.35
CA ALA A 50 -0.76 1.16 5.77
C ALA A 50 -1.38 -0.23 5.93
N LEU A 51 -1.04 -1.17 5.04
CA LEU A 51 -1.45 -2.58 5.15
C LEU A 51 -0.88 -3.21 6.42
N LYS A 52 0.41 -3.01 6.70
CA LYS A 52 1.05 -3.52 7.92
C LYS A 52 0.43 -2.96 9.20
N GLU A 53 0.11 -1.67 9.23
CA GLU A 53 -0.60 -1.04 10.35
C GLU A 53 -2.01 -1.63 10.54
N ALA A 54 -2.71 -1.92 9.44
CA ALA A 54 -4.03 -2.53 9.48
C ALA A 54 -3.96 -3.99 10.00
N GLU A 55 -3.01 -4.77 9.51
CA GLU A 55 -2.74 -6.15 9.94
C GLU A 55 -2.44 -6.19 11.45
N GLN A 56 -1.50 -5.38 11.92
CA GLN A 56 -1.17 -5.30 13.35
C GLN A 56 -2.39 -4.92 14.20
N LYS A 57 -3.23 -4.00 13.70
CA LYS A 57 -4.45 -3.62 14.41
C LYS A 57 -5.45 -4.77 14.50
N VAL A 58 -5.59 -5.57 13.44
CA VAL A 58 -6.43 -6.76 13.43
C VAL A 58 -5.91 -7.78 14.44
N GLU A 59 -4.60 -8.05 14.44
CA GLU A 59 -3.95 -8.96 15.38
C GLU A 59 -4.23 -8.59 16.85
N ILE A 60 -4.04 -7.31 17.20
CA ILE A 60 -4.32 -6.81 18.57
C ILE A 60 -5.78 -6.99 18.95
N LEU A 61 -6.71 -6.74 18.01
CA LEU A 61 -8.14 -6.88 18.27
C LEU A 61 -8.54 -8.35 18.49
N LEU A 62 -7.94 -9.27 17.74
CA LEU A 62 -8.16 -10.71 17.88
C LEU A 62 -7.60 -11.24 19.20
N GLN A 63 -6.36 -10.86 19.56
CA GLN A 63 -5.77 -11.17 20.87
C GLN A 63 -6.63 -10.64 22.02
N SER A 64 -7.21 -9.44 21.87
CA SER A 64 -8.09 -8.83 22.87
C SER A 64 -9.47 -9.50 22.94
N ALA A 65 -9.94 -10.11 21.86
CA ALA A 65 -11.23 -10.79 21.78
C ALA A 65 -11.18 -12.25 22.30
N GLY A 66 -10.00 -12.76 22.65
CA GLY A 66 -9.82 -14.11 23.19
C GLY A 66 -10.00 -15.22 22.15
N SER A 67 -9.89 -14.91 20.86
CA SER A 67 -9.98 -15.89 19.77
C SER A 67 -8.66 -16.65 19.58
N GLU A 68 -8.81 -17.95 19.38
CA GLU A 68 -7.78 -19.00 19.25
C GLU A 68 -6.77 -18.74 18.12
N ASP A 69 -5.61 -19.40 18.26
CA ASP A 69 -4.41 -19.30 17.41
C ASP A 69 -4.73 -19.12 15.92
N LEU A 70 -4.27 -18.01 15.35
CA LEU A 70 -4.37 -17.75 13.93
C LEU A 70 -3.35 -18.65 13.22
N ASP A 71 -3.82 -19.55 12.38
CA ASP A 71 -2.95 -20.20 11.40
C ASP A 71 -2.44 -19.13 10.43
N ASP A 72 -1.13 -19.15 10.13
CA ASP A 72 -0.53 -18.27 9.14
C ASP A 72 -1.30 -18.41 7.82
N PHE A 73 -1.72 -17.28 7.25
CA PHE A 73 -2.30 -17.27 5.91
C PHE A 73 -1.18 -17.51 4.90
N LEU A 74 -0.88 -18.79 4.66
CA LEU A 74 0.02 -19.22 3.60
C LEU A 74 -0.69 -18.97 2.27
N VAL A 75 -0.20 -17.98 1.53
CA VAL A 75 -0.59 -17.79 0.13
C VAL A 75 -0.02 -18.98 -0.63
N ASP A 76 -0.89 -19.83 -1.17
CA ASP A 76 -0.46 -20.85 -2.15
C ASP A 76 0.09 -20.10 -3.37
N ASP A 77 1.42 -20.00 -3.47
CA ASP A 77 2.14 -19.55 -4.67
C ASP A 77 1.97 -20.65 -5.75
N ASP A 78 0.92 -20.56 -6.55
CA ASP A 78 0.71 -21.36 -7.79
C ASP A 78 0.74 -20.44 -9.03
#